data_AF-A0A965AM64-F1
#
_entry.id   AF-A0A965AM64-F1
#
_cell.length_a   1.000
_cell.length_b   1.000
_cell.length_c   1.000
_cell.angle_alpha   90.00
_cell.angle_beta   90.00
_cell.angle_gamma   90.00
#
_symmetry.space_group_name_H-M   'P 1'
#
loop_
_entity.id
_entity.type
_entity.pdbx_description
1 polymer ?
#
loop_
_entity_poly.entity_id
_entity_poly.type
_entity_poly.pdbx_seq_one_letter_code
_entity_poly.pdbx_strand_id
1 'polypeptide(L)'
;KGGRSRAEEERLAAALCLDLLLEVMTGDQVTVWRDELTSLLLPEEHVVRERCQPPLAWQRLFAATATAVAVGGEAATNNQTEAGLSPSGTGRLLFSGSFDPLHEGHLAMARLAEEIAERPVEWELSVDNVDKPMLDYIEISQRVSQFDGRTLWLSRAATFVEKIELFPESTFIMGADTYLRLADPRYYGGSQKQADAAIRTICKKTRGLIVFGREQDGAFQSAAQADLPEKLRDVTYFVSEREFRMDVSSTAIRAAAETADT
;
A
#
# COMPACT_ATOMS: atom_id res chain seq x y z
N LYS A 1 -10.24 -26.04 -15.50
CA LYS A 1 -8.82 -26.40 -15.29
C LYS A 1 -8.44 -27.48 -16.31
N GLY A 2 -7.45 -27.25 -17.18
CA GLY A 2 -7.00 -28.22 -18.19
C GLY A 2 -7.09 -27.78 -19.66
N GLY A 3 -7.06 -26.47 -19.96
CA GLY A 3 -7.11 -25.97 -21.35
C GLY A 3 -5.78 -26.04 -22.11
N ARG A 4 -4.65 -26.17 -21.40
CA ARG A 4 -3.30 -26.28 -21.95
C ARG A 4 -2.45 -27.26 -21.16
N SER A 5 -1.50 -27.88 -21.84
CA SER A 5 -0.35 -28.55 -21.24
C SER A 5 0.68 -27.52 -20.74
N ARG A 6 1.56 -27.96 -19.83
CA ARG A 6 2.65 -27.12 -19.34
C ARG A 6 3.54 -26.55 -20.47
N ALA A 7 3.79 -27.34 -21.51
CA ALA A 7 4.62 -26.90 -22.63
C ALA A 7 3.93 -25.82 -23.48
N GLU A 8 2.60 -25.87 -23.59
CA GLU A 8 1.81 -24.84 -24.28
C GLU A 8 1.76 -23.55 -23.46
N GLU A 9 1.62 -23.64 -22.13
CA GLU A 9 1.75 -22.48 -21.22
C GLU A 9 3.13 -21.82 -21.33
N GLU A 10 4.20 -22.61 -21.29
CA GLU A 10 5.57 -22.10 -21.42
C GLU A 10 5.80 -21.42 -22.79
N ARG A 11 5.20 -21.95 -23.87
CA ARG A 11 5.26 -21.34 -25.21
C ARG A 11 4.50 -20.02 -25.27
N LEU A 12 3.29 -19.96 -24.72
CA LEU A 12 2.50 -18.72 -24.66
C LEU A 12 3.23 -17.65 -23.84
N ALA A 13 3.76 -18.01 -22.67
CA ALA A 13 4.52 -17.09 -21.84
C ALA A 13 5.78 -16.55 -22.56
N ALA A 14 6.53 -17.41 -23.23
CA ALA A 14 7.69 -17.01 -24.02
C ALA A 14 7.31 -16.06 -25.17
N ALA A 15 6.19 -16.34 -25.86
CA ALA A 15 5.64 -15.49 -26.89
C ALA A 15 5.23 -14.12 -26.31
N LEU A 16 4.52 -14.06 -25.18
CA LEU A 16 4.15 -12.78 -24.56
C LEU A 16 5.38 -11.94 -24.17
N CYS A 17 6.42 -12.57 -23.62
CA CYS A 17 7.67 -11.88 -23.26
C CYS A 17 8.39 -11.30 -24.49
N LEU A 18 8.47 -12.06 -25.59
CA LEU A 18 9.10 -11.59 -26.82
C LEU A 18 8.32 -10.41 -27.44
N ASP A 19 6.99 -10.37 -27.29
CA ASP A 19 6.11 -9.34 -27.86
C ASP A 19 6.37 -8.04 -27.14
N LEU A 20 6.39 -8.10 -25.82
CA LEU A 20 6.74 -6.97 -24.98
C LEU A 20 8.15 -6.43 -25.30
N LEU A 21 9.15 -7.30 -25.46
CA LEU A 21 10.53 -6.88 -25.78
C LEU A 21 10.61 -6.20 -27.15
N LEU A 22 10.02 -6.81 -28.19
CA LEU A 22 10.02 -6.23 -29.54
C LEU A 22 9.24 -4.92 -29.59
N GLU A 23 8.11 -4.85 -28.90
CA GLU A 23 7.30 -3.64 -28.78
C GLU A 23 8.11 -2.49 -28.17
N VAL A 24 8.81 -2.73 -27.06
CA VAL A 24 9.67 -1.74 -26.39
C VAL A 24 10.85 -1.32 -27.26
N MET A 25 11.47 -2.27 -27.99
CA MET A 25 12.64 -1.97 -28.83
C MET A 25 12.29 -1.27 -30.14
N THR A 26 11.12 -1.57 -30.73
CA THR A 26 10.76 -1.13 -32.09
C THR A 26 9.67 -0.06 -32.12
N GLY A 27 9.07 0.28 -30.97
CA GLY A 27 8.01 1.29 -30.91
C GLY A 27 6.75 0.87 -31.68
N ASP A 28 6.36 -0.40 -31.56
CA ASP A 28 5.13 -0.97 -32.16
C ASP A 28 5.16 -1.12 -33.70
N GLN A 29 6.33 -1.02 -34.33
CA GLN A 29 6.49 -1.05 -35.79
C GLN A 29 6.54 -2.48 -36.40
N VAL A 30 6.52 -3.54 -35.58
CA VAL A 30 6.66 -4.93 -36.04
C VAL A 30 5.48 -5.80 -35.58
N THR A 31 4.61 -6.19 -36.50
CA THR A 31 3.34 -6.89 -36.22
C THR A 31 3.24 -8.33 -36.74
N VAL A 32 4.29 -8.87 -37.37
CA VAL A 32 4.21 -10.09 -38.20
C VAL A 32 3.84 -11.37 -37.42
N TRP A 33 4.05 -11.39 -36.10
CA TRP A 33 3.92 -12.61 -35.30
C TRP A 33 2.80 -12.52 -34.24
N ARG A 34 2.10 -11.38 -34.15
CA ARG A 34 0.97 -11.22 -33.21
C ARG A 34 -0.20 -12.13 -33.55
N ASP A 35 -0.36 -12.50 -34.81
CA ASP A 35 -1.34 -13.50 -35.24
C ASP A 35 -1.01 -14.89 -34.67
N GLU A 36 0.28 -15.26 -34.65
CA GLU A 36 0.75 -16.51 -34.03
C GLU A 36 0.50 -16.48 -32.52
N LEU A 37 0.80 -15.37 -31.85
CA LEU A 37 0.50 -15.19 -30.42
C LEU A 37 -1.01 -15.29 -30.14
N THR A 38 -1.85 -14.68 -30.97
CA THR A 38 -3.31 -14.74 -30.83
C THR A 38 -3.82 -16.17 -31.02
N SER A 39 -3.22 -16.96 -31.90
CA SER A 39 -3.58 -18.36 -32.12
C SER A 39 -3.26 -19.27 -30.92
N LEU A 40 -2.39 -18.84 -30.01
CA LEU A 40 -2.06 -19.57 -28.78
C LEU A 40 -3.06 -19.32 -27.65
N LEU A 41 -3.90 -18.28 -27.75
CA LEU A 41 -4.91 -17.91 -26.75
C LEU A 41 -6.12 -18.85 -26.82
N LEU A 42 -6.75 -19.10 -25.67
CA LEU A 42 -8.06 -19.74 -25.64
C LEU A 42 -9.13 -18.73 -26.09
N PRO A 43 -10.32 -19.18 -26.55
CA PRO A 43 -11.36 -18.27 -27.06
C PRO A 43 -11.77 -17.16 -26.09
N GLU A 44 -11.72 -17.43 -24.78
CA GLU A 44 -12.10 -16.49 -23.73
C GLU A 44 -10.96 -15.56 -23.29
N GLU A 45 -9.73 -15.83 -23.77
CA GLU A 45 -8.55 -15.11 -23.35
C GLU A 45 -8.21 -13.99 -24.32
N HIS A 46 -7.83 -12.86 -23.74
CA HIS A 46 -7.38 -11.69 -24.47
C HIS A 46 -6.16 -11.11 -23.77
N VAL A 47 -5.25 -10.52 -24.55
CA VAL A 47 -4.05 -9.90 -24.00
C VAL A 47 -4.36 -8.45 -23.65
N VAL A 48 -4.36 -8.17 -22.35
CA VAL A 48 -4.40 -6.80 -21.82
C VAL A 48 -2.97 -6.28 -21.76
N ARG A 49 -2.73 -5.09 -22.30
CA ARG A 49 -1.42 -4.41 -22.24
C ARG A 49 -1.58 -3.11 -21.48
N GLU A 50 -0.86 -3.00 -20.38
CA GLU A 50 -0.78 -1.79 -19.58
C GLU A 50 0.65 -1.26 -19.64
N ARG A 51 0.79 0.05 -19.81
CA ARG A 51 2.09 0.73 -19.88
C ARG A 51 2.11 1.86 -18.86
N CYS A 52 3.18 1.93 -18.09
CA CYS A 52 3.46 3.04 -17.19
C CYS A 52 4.84 3.61 -17.52
N GLN A 53 4.95 4.93 -17.68
CA GLN A 53 6.22 5.65 -17.70
C GLN A 53 6.43 6.22 -16.29
N PRO A 54 7.14 5.49 -15.40
CA PRO A 54 7.25 5.91 -14.01
C PRO A 54 8.09 7.19 -13.89
N PRO A 55 7.65 8.19 -13.10
CA PRO A 55 8.48 9.33 -12.74
C PRO A 55 9.83 8.90 -12.16
N LEU A 56 10.87 9.72 -12.37
CA LEU A 56 12.23 9.44 -11.86
C LEU A 56 12.26 9.21 -10.34
N ALA A 57 11.38 9.88 -9.59
CA ALA A 57 11.22 9.68 -8.16
C ALA A 57 10.84 8.24 -7.81
N TRP A 58 9.91 7.62 -8.56
CA TRP A 58 9.52 6.23 -8.36
C TRP A 58 10.67 5.29 -8.73
N GLN A 59 11.37 5.58 -9.83
CA GLN A 59 12.54 4.78 -10.23
C GLN A 59 13.63 4.75 -9.14
N ARG A 60 13.83 5.86 -8.43
CA ARG A 60 14.77 5.93 -7.30
C ARG A 60 14.35 5.08 -6.10
N LEU A 61 13.05 4.98 -5.82
CA LEU A 61 12.54 4.03 -4.83
C LEU A 61 12.88 2.59 -5.23
N PHE A 62 12.68 2.21 -6.50
CA PHE A 62 12.99 0.84 -6.95
C PHE A 62 14.49 0.56 -6.99
N ALA A 63 15.30 1.55 -7.32
CA ALA A 63 16.76 1.46 -7.24
C ALA A 63 17.31 1.53 -5.80
N ALA A 64 16.44 1.63 -4.78
CA ALA A 64 16.82 1.82 -3.37
C ALA A 64 17.77 3.00 -3.12
N THR A 65 17.72 4.01 -4.01
CA THR A 65 18.48 5.27 -3.87
C THR A 65 17.67 6.37 -3.17
N ALA A 66 16.37 6.13 -2.99
CA ALA A 66 15.47 6.88 -2.12
C ALA A 66 14.69 5.90 -1.23
N THR A 67 14.39 6.31 0.00
CA THR A 67 13.56 5.53 0.95
C THR A 67 12.10 6.00 0.95
N ALA A 68 11.85 7.26 0.58
CA ALA A 68 10.52 7.81 0.35
C ALA A 68 10.52 8.87 -0.76
N VAL A 69 9.36 9.11 -1.36
CA VAL A 69 9.11 10.23 -2.27
C VAL A 69 7.69 10.75 -2.07
N ALA A 70 7.49 12.06 -2.14
CA ALA A 70 6.17 12.68 -2.09
C ALA A 70 5.53 12.68 -3.49
N VAL A 71 4.21 12.49 -3.52
CA VAL A 71 3.36 12.51 -4.71
C VAL A 71 2.15 13.42 -4.41
N GLY A 72 1.96 14.46 -5.23
CA GLY A 72 0.89 15.45 -5.05
C GLY A 72 1.12 16.45 -3.90
N GLY A 73 0.24 17.47 -3.82
CA GLY A 73 0.26 18.51 -2.77
C GLY A 73 1.29 19.63 -2.96
N GLU A 74 1.27 20.65 -2.09
CA GLU A 74 2.25 21.76 -2.08
C GLU A 74 3.71 21.27 -1.89
N ALA A 75 3.88 20.09 -1.30
CA ALA A 75 5.17 19.40 -1.20
C ALA A 75 5.75 18.99 -2.57
N ALA A 76 4.92 18.84 -3.60
CA ALA A 76 5.33 18.52 -4.97
C ALA A 76 5.54 19.76 -5.86
N THR A 77 5.01 20.94 -5.49
CA THR A 77 4.95 22.12 -6.37
C THR A 77 6.21 22.99 -6.38
N ASN A 78 7.19 22.72 -5.53
CA ASN A 78 8.49 23.38 -5.67
C ASN A 78 9.39 22.51 -6.54
N ASN A 79 9.90 23.09 -7.64
CA ASN A 79 11.04 22.61 -8.43
C ASN A 79 12.28 22.36 -7.55
N GLN A 80 12.26 21.31 -6.73
CA GLN A 80 13.30 20.97 -5.76
C GLN A 80 13.89 19.61 -6.13
N THR A 81 14.83 19.71 -7.08
CA THR A 81 16.06 18.90 -7.23
C THR A 81 16.01 17.43 -6.84
N GLU A 82 16.05 16.56 -7.85
CA GLU A 82 17.08 15.54 -8.13
C GLU A 82 17.75 14.69 -7.02
N ALA A 83 17.38 14.78 -5.75
CA ALA A 83 17.78 13.84 -4.70
C ALA A 83 16.52 13.25 -4.05
N GLY A 84 16.55 11.96 -3.74
CA GLY A 84 15.44 11.29 -3.03
C GLY A 84 15.03 12.08 -1.78
N LEU A 85 13.73 12.30 -1.60
CA LEU A 85 13.20 13.05 -0.47
C LEU A 85 13.31 12.19 0.79
N SER A 86 14.11 12.62 1.77
CA SER A 86 13.81 12.25 3.15
C SER A 86 12.65 13.14 3.62
N PRO A 87 11.60 12.61 4.25
CA PRO A 87 10.53 13.43 4.82
C PRO A 87 11.13 14.48 5.77
N SER A 88 11.13 15.76 5.39
CA SER A 88 11.68 16.83 6.22
C SER A 88 10.62 17.30 7.22
N GLY A 89 10.88 17.20 8.52
CA GLY A 89 9.97 17.63 9.59
C GLY A 89 9.39 16.47 10.40
N THR A 90 8.95 16.76 11.61
CA THR A 90 8.39 15.80 12.58
C THR A 90 6.94 16.15 12.91
N GLY A 91 6.21 15.25 13.58
CA GLY A 91 4.84 15.56 14.03
C GLY A 91 3.75 15.41 12.97
N ARG A 92 3.94 14.58 11.94
CA ARG A 92 2.93 14.33 10.90
C ARG A 92 1.75 13.53 11.45
N LEU A 93 0.59 13.61 10.79
CA LEU A 93 -0.51 12.68 10.96
C LEU A 93 -0.54 11.77 9.74
N LEU A 94 -0.07 10.53 9.89
CA LEU A 94 0.15 9.62 8.77
C LEU A 94 -0.88 8.50 8.74
N PHE A 95 -1.61 8.41 7.63
CA PHE A 95 -2.44 7.26 7.33
C PHE A 95 -1.73 6.32 6.36
N SER A 96 -1.13 5.27 6.92
CA SER A 96 -0.48 4.21 6.16
C SER A 96 -1.47 3.10 5.81
N GLY A 97 -1.49 2.70 4.54
CA GLY A 97 -2.39 1.64 4.07
C GLY A 97 -2.05 1.17 2.66
N SER A 98 -2.61 0.01 2.26
CA SER A 98 -2.47 -0.48 0.89
C SER A 98 -3.39 0.24 -0.10
N PHE A 99 -4.52 0.77 0.39
CA PHE A 99 -5.51 1.54 -0.37
C PHE A 99 -5.89 0.91 -1.72
N ASP A 100 -6.37 -0.32 -1.64
CA ASP A 100 -6.49 -1.21 -2.79
C ASP A 100 -7.89 -1.80 -2.97
N PRO A 101 -8.93 -1.00 -3.25
CA PRO A 101 -8.87 0.45 -3.49
C PRO A 101 -9.11 1.28 -2.22
N LEU A 102 -8.79 2.57 -2.31
CA LEU A 102 -9.28 3.62 -1.42
C LEU A 102 -10.82 3.65 -1.47
N HIS A 103 -11.47 3.90 -0.34
CA HIS A 103 -12.92 3.87 -0.23
C HIS A 103 -13.44 4.76 0.89
N GLU A 104 -14.76 4.89 1.02
CA GLU A 104 -15.41 5.79 1.99
C GLU A 104 -15.00 5.55 3.45
N GLY A 105 -14.82 4.29 3.85
CA GLY A 105 -14.26 3.95 5.17
C GLY A 105 -12.89 4.61 5.44
N HIS A 106 -11.97 4.59 4.47
CA HIS A 106 -10.68 5.28 4.60
C HIS A 106 -10.85 6.79 4.71
N LEU A 107 -11.72 7.38 3.88
CA LEU A 107 -11.97 8.82 3.91
C LEU A 107 -12.60 9.28 5.22
N ALA A 108 -13.50 8.47 5.80
CA ALA A 108 -14.11 8.73 7.09
C ALA A 108 -13.11 8.58 8.25
N MET A 109 -12.24 7.55 8.22
CA MET A 109 -11.13 7.42 9.19
C MET A 109 -10.21 8.63 9.14
N ALA A 110 -9.84 9.08 7.95
CA ALA A 110 -8.98 10.24 7.77
C ALA A 110 -9.61 11.50 8.38
N ARG A 111 -10.87 11.83 8.03
CA ARG A 111 -11.57 13.00 8.58
C ARG A 111 -11.64 12.99 10.10
N LEU A 112 -12.04 11.87 10.71
CA LEU A 112 -12.13 11.78 12.16
C LEU A 112 -10.74 11.89 12.83
N ALA A 113 -9.70 11.34 12.20
CA ALA A 113 -8.34 11.49 12.70
C ALA A 113 -7.82 12.93 12.61
N GLU A 114 -8.20 13.69 11.56
CA GLU A 114 -7.90 15.12 11.46
C GLU A 114 -8.55 15.92 12.59
N GLU A 115 -9.79 15.58 12.94
CA GLU A 115 -10.50 16.18 14.08
C GLU A 115 -9.82 15.85 15.41
N ILE A 116 -9.44 14.58 15.63
CA ILE A 116 -8.77 14.13 16.86
C ILE A 116 -7.38 14.77 17.03
N ALA A 117 -6.60 14.87 15.95
CA ALA A 117 -5.21 15.32 16.00
C ALA A 117 -5.01 16.80 15.66
N GLU A 118 -6.10 17.50 15.33
CA GLU A 118 -6.17 18.91 14.93
C GLU A 118 -5.14 19.28 13.84
N ARG A 119 -4.97 18.41 12.84
CA ARG A 119 -4.02 18.61 11.73
C ARG A 119 -4.40 17.77 10.51
N PRO A 120 -4.01 18.17 9.29
CA PRO A 120 -4.35 17.42 8.08
C PRO A 120 -3.65 16.07 8.01
N VAL A 121 -4.33 15.09 7.40
CA VAL A 121 -3.77 13.76 7.13
C VAL A 121 -2.83 13.82 5.92
N GLU A 122 -1.67 13.21 6.10
CA GLU A 122 -0.80 12.78 5.02
C GLU A 122 -0.94 11.27 4.84
N TRP A 123 -0.99 10.81 3.60
CA TRP A 123 -1.17 9.41 3.26
C TRP A 123 0.18 8.75 3.01
N GLU A 124 0.28 7.45 3.28
CA GLU A 124 1.50 6.69 3.01
C GLU A 124 1.15 5.34 2.38
N LEU A 125 1.79 5.05 1.25
CA LEU A 125 1.70 3.79 0.54
C LEU A 125 3.11 3.19 0.40
N SER A 126 3.35 2.10 1.11
CA SER A 126 4.60 1.36 0.98
C SER A 126 4.60 0.52 -0.29
N VAL A 127 5.64 0.67 -1.11
CA VAL A 127 5.89 -0.16 -2.29
C VAL A 127 6.44 -1.53 -1.93
N ASP A 128 7.11 -1.65 -0.77
CA ASP A 128 7.52 -2.94 -0.20
C ASP A 128 6.50 -3.43 0.84
N ASN A 129 6.33 -4.75 0.93
CA ASN A 129 5.48 -5.38 1.93
C ASN A 129 6.15 -6.64 2.47
N VAL A 130 5.94 -6.94 3.76
CA VAL A 130 6.47 -8.16 4.39
C VAL A 130 5.79 -9.41 3.82
N ASP A 131 4.49 -9.33 3.54
CA ASP A 131 3.65 -10.48 3.17
C ASP A 131 3.38 -10.59 1.66
N LYS A 132 3.74 -9.58 0.88
CA LYS A 132 3.39 -9.46 -0.54
C LYS A 132 4.63 -9.10 -1.38
N PRO A 133 4.66 -9.46 -2.67
CA PRO A 133 5.67 -8.92 -3.57
C PRO A 133 5.63 -7.39 -3.58
N MET A 134 6.76 -6.79 -3.94
CA MET A 134 6.85 -5.35 -4.18
C MET A 134 5.83 -4.95 -5.25
N LEU A 135 5.13 -3.84 -5.03
CA LEU A 135 4.21 -3.28 -6.04
C LEU A 135 4.99 -2.95 -7.31
N ASP A 136 4.41 -3.18 -8.48
CA ASP A 136 5.00 -2.71 -9.73
C ASP A 136 4.56 -1.27 -10.05
N TYR A 137 5.12 -0.68 -11.12
CA TYR A 137 4.80 0.70 -11.49
C TYR A 137 3.36 0.90 -11.95
N ILE A 138 2.73 -0.12 -12.50
CA ILE A 138 1.35 -0.05 -13.00
C ILE A 138 0.41 0.01 -11.80
N GLU A 139 0.61 -0.88 -10.83
CA GLU A 139 -0.16 -0.92 -9.58
C GLU A 139 0.04 0.37 -8.75
N ILE A 140 1.28 0.87 -8.67
CA ILE A 140 1.56 2.17 -8.03
C ILE A 140 0.81 3.28 -8.75
N SER A 141 0.84 3.33 -10.08
CA SER A 141 0.13 4.36 -10.87
C SER A 141 -1.37 4.33 -10.60
N GLN A 142 -1.98 3.14 -10.60
CA GLN A 142 -3.40 2.96 -10.31
C GLN A 142 -3.75 3.43 -8.90
N ARG A 143 -2.94 3.06 -7.89
CA ARG A 143 -3.19 3.46 -6.49
C ARG A 143 -2.97 4.95 -6.24
N VAL A 144 -1.91 5.53 -6.81
CA VAL A 144 -1.60 6.96 -6.72
C VAL A 144 -2.74 7.82 -7.28
N SER A 145 -3.35 7.41 -8.40
CA SER A 145 -4.44 8.17 -9.03
C SER A 145 -5.67 8.38 -8.14
N GLN A 146 -5.80 7.61 -7.05
CA GLN A 146 -6.91 7.72 -6.09
C GLN A 146 -6.70 8.88 -5.09
N PHE A 147 -5.54 9.53 -5.09
CA PHE A 147 -5.10 10.53 -4.11
C PHE A 147 -5.01 11.96 -4.65
N ASP A 148 -5.75 12.29 -5.71
CA ASP A 148 -5.74 13.63 -6.30
C ASP A 148 -5.99 14.73 -5.25
N GLY A 149 -5.10 15.73 -5.23
CA GLY A 149 -5.15 16.86 -4.30
C GLY A 149 -4.75 16.53 -2.84
N ARG A 150 -4.31 15.30 -2.54
CA ARG A 150 -3.86 14.87 -1.21
C ARG A 150 -2.33 14.71 -1.18
N THR A 151 -1.73 14.92 -0.02
CA THR A 151 -0.31 14.61 0.20
C THR A 151 -0.15 13.11 0.36
N LEU A 152 0.53 12.45 -0.58
CA LEU A 152 0.84 11.02 -0.52
C LEU A 152 2.34 10.80 -0.49
N TRP A 153 2.81 9.95 0.41
CA TRP A 153 4.16 9.42 0.42
C TRP A 153 4.17 8.02 -0.17
N LEU A 154 5.02 7.80 -1.17
CA LEU A 154 5.45 6.45 -1.54
C LEU A 154 6.71 6.12 -0.75
N SER A 155 6.77 4.96 -0.11
CA SER A 155 7.92 4.57 0.71
C SER A 155 8.36 3.13 0.49
N ARG A 156 9.57 2.78 0.94
CA ARG A 156 10.05 1.40 1.04
C ARG A 156 9.90 0.81 2.45
N ALA A 157 9.14 1.46 3.33
CA ALA A 157 9.06 1.05 4.72
C ALA A 157 8.06 -0.11 4.89
N ALA A 158 8.52 -1.35 4.77
CA ALA A 158 7.68 -2.55 4.86
C ALA A 158 7.09 -2.75 6.27
N THR A 159 7.89 -2.51 7.31
CA THR A 159 7.50 -2.69 8.71
C THR A 159 7.05 -1.38 9.36
N PHE A 160 6.33 -1.48 10.48
CA PHE A 160 5.92 -0.28 11.22
C PHE A 160 7.11 0.45 11.88
N VAL A 161 8.16 -0.28 12.28
CA VAL A 161 9.40 0.31 12.82
C VAL A 161 10.09 1.16 11.74
N GLU A 162 10.22 0.64 10.52
CA GLU A 162 10.78 1.40 9.39
C GLU A 162 9.96 2.66 9.09
N LYS A 163 8.61 2.59 9.19
CA LYS A 163 7.74 3.76 9.01
C LYS A 163 8.01 4.82 10.06
N ILE A 164 8.21 4.44 11.32
CA ILE A 164 8.54 5.40 12.39
C ILE A 164 9.92 6.03 12.19
N GLU A 165 10.89 5.26 11.69
CA GLU A 165 12.22 5.79 11.39
C GLU A 165 12.21 6.77 10.23
N LEU A 166 11.39 6.49 9.24
CA LEU A 166 11.18 7.35 8.08
C LEU A 166 10.37 8.61 8.43
N PHE A 167 9.40 8.50 9.34
CA PHE A 167 8.52 9.58 9.75
C PHE A 167 8.53 9.79 11.28
N PRO A 168 9.63 10.31 11.83
CA PRO A 168 9.82 10.41 13.28
C PRO A 168 8.81 11.34 13.95
N GLU A 169 8.46 10.99 15.20
CA GLU A 169 7.53 11.74 16.06
C GLU A 169 6.16 12.01 15.41
N SER A 170 5.73 11.13 14.50
CA SER A 170 4.41 11.23 13.85
C SER A 170 3.34 10.52 14.67
N THR A 171 2.09 10.91 14.47
CA THR A 171 0.91 10.16 14.88
C THR A 171 0.48 9.27 13.72
N PHE A 172 0.30 7.97 13.96
CA PHE A 172 -0.10 7.02 12.91
C PHE A 172 -1.56 6.61 13.03
N ILE A 173 -2.28 6.65 11.91
CA ILE A 173 -3.65 6.17 11.77
C ILE A 173 -3.60 4.74 11.24
N MET A 174 -4.33 3.84 11.89
CA MET A 174 -4.41 2.45 11.45
C MET A 174 -5.70 1.76 11.88
N GLY A 175 -6.05 0.66 11.22
CA GLY A 175 -7.12 -0.23 11.65
C GLY A 175 -6.69 -1.19 12.76
N ALA A 176 -7.68 -1.79 13.42
CA ALA A 176 -7.49 -2.77 14.49
C ALA A 176 -6.55 -3.92 14.09
N ASP A 177 -6.66 -4.44 12.86
CA ASP A 177 -5.79 -5.53 12.39
C ASP A 177 -4.32 -5.14 12.36
N THR A 178 -4.02 -3.95 11.83
CA THR A 178 -2.65 -3.44 11.76
C THR A 178 -2.10 -3.22 13.17
N TYR A 179 -2.93 -2.73 14.09
CA TYR A 179 -2.54 -2.56 15.49
C TYR A 179 -2.20 -3.90 16.16
N LEU A 180 -3.00 -4.94 15.96
CA LEU A 180 -2.73 -6.29 16.47
C LEU A 180 -1.42 -6.87 15.93
N ARG A 181 -1.10 -6.59 14.66
CA ARG A 181 0.15 -7.04 14.02
C ARG A 181 1.40 -6.38 14.60
N LEU A 182 1.30 -5.25 15.30
CA LEU A 182 2.46 -4.57 15.86
C LEU A 182 3.26 -5.45 16.84
N ALA A 183 2.59 -6.37 17.54
CA ALA A 183 3.23 -7.29 18.46
C ALA A 183 3.36 -8.73 17.92
N ASP A 184 2.90 -8.99 16.69
CA ASP A 184 2.90 -10.34 16.12
C ASP A 184 4.32 -10.73 15.65
N PRO A 185 4.95 -11.77 16.25
CA PRO A 185 6.30 -12.19 15.90
C PRO A 185 6.51 -12.54 14.44
N ARG A 186 5.44 -12.91 13.70
CA ARG A 186 5.53 -13.25 12.27
C ARG A 186 6.09 -12.08 11.44
N TYR A 187 5.83 -10.84 11.84
CA TYR A 187 6.35 -9.63 11.20
C TYR A 187 7.80 -9.30 11.59
N TYR A 188 8.39 -10.09 12.48
CA TYR A 188 9.74 -9.91 13.02
C TYR A 188 10.52 -11.23 12.95
N GLY A 189 10.44 -11.91 11.80
CA GLY A 189 11.16 -13.17 11.55
C GLY A 189 10.80 -14.31 12.51
N GLY A 190 9.60 -14.28 13.11
CA GLY A 190 9.17 -15.22 14.15
C GLY A 190 9.73 -14.95 15.55
N SER A 191 10.46 -13.86 15.76
CA SER A 191 11.16 -13.60 17.02
C SER A 191 10.34 -12.71 17.96
N GLN A 192 9.85 -13.30 19.07
CA GLN A 192 9.19 -12.54 20.14
C GLN A 192 10.07 -11.41 20.68
N LYS A 193 11.37 -11.67 20.84
CA LYS A 193 12.33 -10.65 21.31
C LYS A 193 12.41 -9.43 20.39
N GLN A 194 12.34 -9.65 19.07
CA GLN A 194 12.32 -8.57 18.08
C GLN A 194 10.98 -7.85 18.08
N ALA A 195 9.86 -8.57 18.20
CA ALA A 195 8.53 -7.96 18.37
C ALA A 195 8.48 -7.05 19.60
N ASP A 196 8.98 -7.51 20.75
CA ASP A 196 9.03 -6.70 21.97
C ASP A 196 9.95 -5.47 21.80
N ALA A 197 11.04 -5.61 21.05
CA ALA A 197 11.93 -4.50 20.73
C ALA A 197 11.26 -3.47 19.80
N ALA A 198 10.45 -3.94 18.85
CA ALA A 198 9.63 -3.10 18.00
C ALA A 198 8.60 -2.32 18.83
N ILE A 199 7.85 -2.98 19.72
CA ILE A 199 6.92 -2.30 20.63
C ILE A 199 7.63 -1.23 21.46
N ARG A 200 8.80 -1.53 22.05
CA ARG A 200 9.57 -0.51 22.79
C ARG A 200 9.97 0.67 21.92
N THR A 201 10.32 0.41 20.65
CA THR A 201 10.68 1.45 19.69
C THR A 201 9.47 2.31 19.35
N ILE A 202 8.31 1.68 19.11
CA ILE A 202 7.03 2.34 18.83
C ILE A 202 6.68 3.29 19.96
N CYS A 203 6.58 2.79 21.20
CA CYS A 203 6.24 3.59 22.38
C CYS A 203 7.20 4.76 22.62
N LYS A 204 8.46 4.65 22.19
CA LYS A 204 9.47 5.69 22.40
C LYS A 204 9.50 6.75 21.31
N LYS A 205 9.29 6.36 20.05
CA LYS A 205 9.55 7.20 18.87
C LYS A 205 8.27 7.74 18.22
N THR A 206 7.10 7.13 18.45
CA THR A 206 5.83 7.65 17.95
C THR A 206 5.34 8.80 18.81
N ARG A 207 4.61 9.75 18.22
CA ARG A 207 3.85 10.74 18.98
C ARG A 207 2.52 10.17 19.48
N GLY A 208 1.95 9.24 18.73
CA GLY A 208 0.73 8.55 19.12
C GLY A 208 0.22 7.61 18.02
N LEU A 209 -0.78 6.82 18.37
CA LEU A 209 -1.51 5.95 17.44
C LEU A 209 -3.00 6.30 17.53
N ILE A 210 -3.69 6.37 16.40
CA ILE A 210 -5.14 6.47 16.34
C ILE A 210 -5.65 5.19 15.69
N VAL A 211 -6.37 4.38 16.46
CA VAL A 211 -6.76 3.02 16.07
C VAL A 211 -8.26 2.94 15.89
N PHE A 212 -8.66 2.59 14.67
CA PHE A 212 -10.06 2.41 14.29
C PHE A 212 -10.45 0.95 14.38
N GLY A 213 -11.59 0.67 15.00
CA GLY A 213 -12.23 -0.64 14.89
C GLY A 213 -12.79 -0.89 13.50
N ARG A 214 -13.13 -2.14 13.22
CA ARG A 214 -13.79 -2.53 11.97
C ARG A 214 -14.98 -3.42 12.25
N GLU A 215 -15.96 -3.39 11.37
CA GLU A 215 -16.97 -4.44 11.34
C GLU A 215 -16.37 -5.72 10.75
N GLN A 216 -16.67 -6.83 11.40
CA GLN A 216 -16.35 -8.17 10.92
C GLN A 216 -17.42 -9.15 11.41
N ASP A 217 -18.04 -9.88 10.47
CA ASP A 217 -19.03 -10.93 10.75
C ASP A 217 -20.23 -10.46 11.60
N GLY A 218 -20.70 -9.24 11.36
CA GLY A 218 -21.81 -8.58 12.05
C GLY A 218 -21.42 -7.88 13.36
N ALA A 219 -20.16 -8.00 13.80
CA ALA A 219 -19.68 -7.48 15.08
C ALA A 219 -18.60 -6.42 14.91
N PHE A 220 -18.63 -5.40 15.77
CA PHE A 220 -17.58 -4.39 15.82
C PHE A 220 -16.35 -4.92 16.57
N GLN A 221 -15.23 -5.02 15.87
CA GLN A 221 -13.94 -5.45 16.40
C GLN A 221 -13.11 -4.23 16.79
N SER A 222 -12.92 -4.03 18.09
CA SER A 222 -12.04 -3.00 18.63
C SER A 222 -10.75 -3.61 19.17
N ALA A 223 -9.62 -3.02 18.83
CA ALA A 223 -8.33 -3.40 19.39
C ALA A 223 -8.14 -2.94 20.86
N ALA A 224 -9.07 -2.16 21.42
CA ALA A 224 -8.98 -1.66 22.80
C ALA A 224 -8.94 -2.78 23.86
N GLN A 225 -9.50 -3.95 23.52
CA GLN A 225 -9.60 -5.15 24.36
C GLN A 225 -8.48 -6.17 24.08
N ALA A 226 -7.57 -5.87 23.15
CA ALA A 226 -6.48 -6.78 22.82
C ALA A 226 -5.50 -6.93 23.99
N ASP A 227 -5.01 -8.16 24.18
CA ASP A 227 -3.94 -8.47 25.14
C ASP A 227 -2.59 -8.01 24.59
N LEU A 228 -2.34 -6.69 24.71
CA LEU A 228 -1.14 -6.03 24.24
C LEU A 228 -0.50 -5.20 25.37
N PRO A 229 0.83 -4.97 25.33
CA PRO A 229 1.53 -4.28 26.41
C PRO A 229 0.90 -2.93 26.77
N GLU A 230 0.72 -2.66 28.07
CA GLU A 230 0.09 -1.44 28.59
C GLU A 230 0.72 -0.16 28.01
N LYS A 231 2.05 -0.13 27.91
CA LYS A 231 2.80 1.00 27.32
C LYS A 231 2.42 1.31 25.86
N LEU A 232 1.96 0.32 25.10
CA LEU A 232 1.45 0.54 23.75
C LEU A 232 0.06 1.17 23.80
N ARG A 233 -0.78 0.74 24.74
CA ARG A 233 -2.10 1.35 24.98
C ARG A 233 -1.97 2.80 25.43
N ASP A 234 -0.97 3.12 26.24
CA ASP A 234 -0.72 4.49 26.74
C ASP A 234 -0.45 5.52 25.63
N VAL A 235 0.09 5.07 24.49
CA VAL A 235 0.34 5.93 23.31
C VAL A 235 -0.76 5.81 22.26
N THR A 236 -1.87 5.12 22.57
CA THR A 236 -2.92 4.81 21.60
C THR A 236 -4.26 5.43 21.99
N TYR A 237 -4.84 6.16 21.05
CA TYR A 237 -6.23 6.57 21.08
C TYR A 237 -7.07 5.54 20.31
N PHE A 238 -7.93 4.80 21.02
CA PHE A 238 -8.87 3.86 20.41
C PHE A 238 -10.18 4.58 20.10
N VAL A 239 -10.52 4.68 18.82
CA VAL A 239 -11.79 5.24 18.36
C VAL A 239 -12.91 4.26 18.71
N SER A 240 -13.94 4.74 19.41
CA SER A 240 -15.06 3.90 19.82
C SER A 240 -16.03 3.63 18.67
N GLU A 241 -16.83 2.56 18.77
CA GLU A 241 -17.89 2.25 17.80
C GLU A 241 -18.88 3.40 17.60
N ARG A 242 -19.15 4.16 18.66
CA ARG A 242 -20.06 5.32 18.61
C ARG A 242 -19.48 6.45 17.75
N GLU A 243 -18.17 6.60 17.72
CA GLU A 243 -17.47 7.62 16.94
C GLU A 243 -17.27 7.18 15.49
N PHE A 244 -17.04 5.88 15.28
CA PHE A 244 -16.78 5.34 13.95
C PHE A 244 -17.30 3.90 13.81
N ARG A 245 -18.19 3.71 12.82
CA ARG A 245 -18.57 2.40 12.29
C ARG A 245 -18.79 2.52 10.79
N MET A 246 -18.05 1.72 10.02
CA MET A 246 -18.17 1.62 8.57
C MET A 246 -18.07 0.16 8.15
N ASP A 247 -19.06 -0.30 7.38
CA ASP A 247 -19.20 -1.71 6.99
C ASP A 247 -18.70 -1.90 5.54
N VAL A 248 -17.54 -1.33 5.22
CA VAL A 248 -16.92 -1.38 3.88
C VAL A 248 -15.45 -1.76 3.98
N SER A 249 -15.01 -2.69 3.15
CA SER A 249 -13.62 -3.10 3.03
C SER A 249 -13.16 -3.18 1.57
N SER A 250 -11.88 -2.86 1.33
CA SER A 250 -11.27 -3.03 0.00
C SER A 250 -11.42 -4.46 -0.55
N THR A 251 -11.37 -5.48 0.31
CA THR A 251 -11.53 -6.89 -0.10
C THR A 251 -12.93 -7.17 -0.63
N ALA A 252 -13.97 -6.66 0.03
CA ALA A 252 -15.34 -6.80 -0.45
C ALA A 252 -15.54 -6.07 -1.78
N ILE A 253 -14.93 -4.90 -1.96
CA ILE A 253 -14.99 -4.13 -3.21
C ILE A 253 -14.32 -4.91 -4.35
N ARG A 254 -13.13 -5.49 -4.14
CA ARG A 254 -12.46 -6.30 -5.16
C ARG A 254 -13.29 -7.54 -5.55
N ALA A 255 -13.85 -8.25 -4.57
CA ALA A 255 -14.70 -9.41 -4.84
C ALA A 255 -15.97 -9.03 -5.63
N ALA A 256 -16.55 -7.86 -5.35
CA ALA A 256 -17.70 -7.35 -6.10
C ALA A 256 -17.35 -6.96 -7.54
N ALA A 257 -16.15 -6.42 -7.77
CA ALA A 257 -15.68 -6.09 -9.12
C ALA A 257 -15.39 -7.36 -9.95
N GLU A 258 -14.72 -8.36 -9.37
CA GLU A 258 -14.44 -9.65 -10.04
C GLU A 258 -15.72 -10.39 -10.45
N THR A 259 -16.79 -10.27 -9.65
CA THR A 259 -18.10 -10.87 -9.95
C THR A 259 -18.94 -10.07 -10.96
N ALA A 260 -18.63 -8.79 -11.17
CA ALA A 260 -19.28 -7.97 -12.19
C ALA A 260 -18.65 -8.13 -13.58
N ASP A 261 -17.36 -8.51 -13.64
CA ASP A 261 -16.61 -8.78 -14.87
C ASP A 261 -16.69 -10.26 -15.34
N THR A 262 -17.43 -11.12 -14.64
CA THR A 262 -17.71 -12.52 -15.01
C THR A 262 -19.13 -12.74 -15.53
#